data_AF-A0A3U8EP04-F1
#
_entry.id   AF-A0A3U8EP04-F1
#
_cell.length_a   1.000
_cell.length_b   1.000
_cell.length_c   1.000
_cell.angle_alpha   90.00
_cell.angle_beta   90.00
_cell.angle_gamma   90.00
#
_symmetry.space_group_name_H-M   'P 1'
#
loop_
_entity.id
_entity.type
_entity.pdbx_description
1 polymer ?
#
loop_
_entity_poly.entity_id
_entity_poly.type
_entity_poly.pdbx_seq_one_letter_code
_entity_poly.pdbx_strand_id
1 'polypeptide(L)'
;MSKENGRFLYLGSLGSLLKLKTRRLNIERAHTQGKYRGKQADQVRHQKVMYYRQVKKLSIRETAEATGYSCSQVCRIQNLYKENTSN
;
A
#
# COMPACT_ATOMS: atom_id res chain seq x y z
N MET A 1 -43.56 -22.59 20.64
CA MET A 1 -42.33 -23.34 20.32
C MET A 1 -42.32 -23.58 18.82
N SER A 2 -41.53 -22.82 18.05
CA SER A 2 -41.11 -23.18 16.69
C SER A 2 -39.89 -22.33 16.29
N LYS A 3 -38.90 -23.04 15.76
CA LYS A 3 -37.51 -22.63 15.58
C LYS A 3 -37.36 -21.82 14.29
N GLU A 4 -36.67 -20.69 14.32
CA GLU A 4 -35.95 -20.20 13.14
C GLU A 4 -34.46 -20.05 13.46
N ASN A 5 -33.78 -21.14 13.18
CA ASN A 5 -32.34 -21.30 13.24
C ASN A 5 -31.67 -20.57 12.06
N GLY A 6 -30.67 -19.74 12.35
CA GLY A 6 -29.43 -19.74 11.56
C GLY A 6 -29.34 -18.93 10.26
N ARG A 7 -30.29 -18.05 9.93
CA ARG A 7 -30.25 -17.34 8.63
C ARG A 7 -29.37 -16.08 8.57
N PHE A 8 -28.67 -15.72 9.65
CA PHE A 8 -27.91 -14.46 9.71
C PHE A 8 -26.46 -14.55 9.21
N LEU A 9 -25.92 -15.76 8.99
CA LEU A 9 -24.51 -15.94 8.60
C LEU A 9 -24.25 -16.01 7.08
N TYR A 10 -25.29 -16.18 6.25
CA TYR A 10 -25.09 -16.42 4.80
C TYR A 10 -25.02 -15.13 3.97
N LEU A 11 -25.73 -14.07 4.39
CA LEU A 11 -25.77 -12.79 3.66
C LEU A 11 -24.42 -12.04 3.71
N GLY A 12 -23.66 -12.17 4.79
CA GLY A 12 -22.30 -11.62 4.89
C GLY A 12 -21.29 -12.31 3.96
N SER A 13 -21.46 -13.61 3.71
CA SER A 13 -20.60 -14.40 2.82
C SER A 13 -20.85 -14.11 1.33
N LEU A 14 -22.11 -14.03 0.90
CA LEU A 14 -22.44 -13.72 -0.49
C LEU A 14 -22.07 -12.27 -0.88
N GLY A 15 -22.28 -11.31 0.02
CA GLY A 15 -21.92 -9.91 -0.21
C GLY A 15 -20.40 -9.70 -0.35
N SER A 16 -19.59 -10.39 0.46
CA SER A 16 -18.13 -10.32 0.38
C SER A 16 -17.59 -10.98 -0.90
N LEU A 17 -18.15 -12.14 -1.30
CA LEU A 17 -17.80 -12.80 -2.55
C LEU A 17 -18.11 -11.93 -3.77
N LEU A 18 -19.28 -11.29 -3.81
CA LEU A 18 -19.63 -10.37 -4.90
C LEU A 18 -18.69 -9.16 -4.93
N LYS A 19 -18.37 -8.57 -3.77
CA LYS A 19 -17.42 -7.45 -3.66
C LYS A 19 -16.02 -7.81 -4.18
N LEU A 20 -15.53 -9.02 -3.89
CA LEU A 20 -14.26 -9.51 -4.40
C LEU A 20 -14.31 -9.72 -5.93
N LYS A 21 -15.39 -10.30 -6.45
CA LYS A 21 -15.59 -10.51 -7.89
C LYS A 21 -15.58 -9.18 -8.64
N THR A 22 -16.33 -8.19 -8.17
CA THR A 22 -16.37 -6.84 -8.75
C THR A 22 -15.00 -6.15 -8.65
N ARG A 23 -14.30 -6.29 -7.52
CA ARG A 23 -12.95 -5.73 -7.35
C ARG A 23 -11.97 -6.29 -8.39
N ARG A 24 -12.00 -7.60 -8.64
CA ARG A 24 -11.15 -8.26 -9.65
C ARG A 24 -11.45 -7.75 -11.06
N LEU A 25 -12.72 -7.73 -11.47
CA LEU A 25 -13.14 -7.23 -12.79
C LEU A 25 -12.75 -5.76 -13.00
N ASN A 26 -12.88 -4.93 -11.97
CA ASN A 26 -12.48 -3.52 -12.06
C ASN A 26 -10.95 -3.37 -12.20
N ILE A 27 -10.16 -4.22 -11.54
CA ILE A 27 -8.71 -4.25 -11.70
C ILE A 27 -8.34 -4.68 -13.12
N GLU A 28 -8.93 -5.76 -13.64
CA GLU A 28 -8.71 -6.23 -15.01
C GLU A 28 -9.06 -5.16 -16.05
N ARG A 29 -10.19 -4.47 -15.88
CA ARG A 29 -10.56 -3.31 -16.73
C ARG A 29 -9.57 -2.16 -16.62
N ALA A 30 -9.03 -1.87 -15.43
CA ALA A 30 -8.01 -0.85 -15.28
C ALA A 30 -6.70 -1.23 -15.98
N HIS A 31 -6.35 -2.53 -15.98
CA HIS A 31 -5.21 -3.04 -16.75
C HIS A 31 -5.42 -2.89 -18.25
N THR A 32 -6.57 -3.30 -18.79
CA THR A 32 -6.85 -3.18 -20.24
C THR A 32 -6.88 -1.73 -20.71
N GLN A 33 -7.32 -0.80 -19.85
CA GLN A 33 -7.30 0.64 -20.12
C GLN A 33 -5.95 1.32 -19.87
N GLY A 34 -4.92 0.58 -19.42
CA GLY A 34 -3.60 1.16 -19.07
C GLY A 34 -3.61 2.09 -17.85
N LYS A 35 -4.69 2.07 -17.04
CA LYS A 35 -4.87 2.95 -15.87
C LYS A 35 -4.40 2.32 -14.57
N TYR A 36 -4.04 1.04 -14.58
CA TYR A 36 -3.56 0.36 -13.37
C TYR A 36 -2.16 0.83 -13.00
N ARG A 37 -2.02 1.44 -11.81
CA ARG A 37 -0.75 1.98 -11.29
C ARG A 37 -0.16 1.20 -10.12
N GLY A 38 -0.74 0.05 -9.77
CA GLY A 38 -0.34 -0.73 -8.60
C GLY A 38 -0.54 -0.01 -7.27
N LYS A 39 0.05 -0.55 -6.20
CA LYS A 39 0.01 0.06 -4.87
C LYS A 39 0.89 1.30 -4.86
N GLN A 40 0.28 2.46 -4.59
CA GLN A 40 1.01 3.72 -4.47
C GLN A 40 1.85 3.75 -3.19
N ALA A 41 2.99 4.43 -3.28
CA ALA A 41 3.84 4.70 -2.14
C ALA A 41 3.14 5.64 -1.14
N ASP A 42 3.46 5.47 0.15
CA ASP A 42 3.07 6.41 1.18
C ASP A 42 4.01 7.63 1.10
N GLN A 43 3.54 8.66 0.41
CA GLN A 43 4.33 9.85 0.12
C GLN A 43 4.77 10.59 1.39
N VAL A 44 3.92 10.64 2.41
CA VAL A 44 4.22 11.32 3.68
C VAL A 44 5.35 10.58 4.41
N ARG A 45 5.28 9.24 4.48
CA ARG A 45 6.36 8.44 5.08
C ARG A 45 7.66 8.54 4.26
N HIS A 46 7.57 8.57 2.93
CA HIS A 46 8.75 8.74 2.08
C HIS A 46 9.42 10.11 2.28
N GLN A 47 8.64 11.19 2.42
CA GLN A 47 9.17 12.53 2.74
C GLN A 47 9.90 12.54 4.09
N LYS A 48 9.37 11.84 5.11
CA LYS A 48 10.03 11.69 6.41
C LYS A 48 11.39 11.00 6.29
N VAL A 49 11.49 9.95 5.47
CA VAL A 49 12.76 9.27 5.15
C VAL A 49 13.74 10.24 4.49
N MET A 50 13.29 11.03 3.51
CA MET A 50 14.14 12.03 2.83
C MET A 50 14.65 13.09 3.79
N TYR A 51 13.78 13.64 4.64
CA TYR A 51 14.14 14.62 5.65
C TYR A 51 15.23 14.09 6.60
N TYR A 52 15.08 12.87 7.12
CA TYR A 52 16.09 12.29 8.01
C TYR A 52 17.43 12.02 7.34
N ARG A 53 17.43 11.62 6.07
CA ARG A 53 18.67 11.33 5.34
C ARG A 53 19.37 12.56 4.79
N GLN A 54 18.61 13.54 4.28
CA GLN A 54 19.17 14.73 3.62
C GLN A 54 19.43 15.87 4.59
N VAL A 55 18.53 16.11 5.55
CA VAL A 55 18.63 17.24 6.49
C VAL A 55 19.29 16.81 7.78
N LYS A 56 18.76 15.79 8.47
CA LYS A 56 19.31 15.34 9.76
C LYS A 56 20.58 14.49 9.64
N LYS A 57 20.93 14.04 8.44
CA LYS A 57 22.10 13.19 8.13
C LYS A 57 22.20 11.92 9.00
N LEU A 58 21.07 11.38 9.46
CA LEU A 58 21.02 10.13 10.22
C LEU A 58 21.48 8.95 9.36
N SER A 59 22.09 7.93 9.95
CA SER A 59 22.46 6.70 9.25
C SER A 59 21.22 5.94 8.72
N ILE A 60 21.46 4.95 7.86
CA ILE A 60 20.38 4.12 7.30
C ILE A 60 19.66 3.35 8.41
N ARG A 61 20.41 2.84 9.40
CA ARG A 61 19.84 2.09 10.54
C ARG A 61 18.98 2.98 11.42
N GLU A 62 19.48 4.16 11.80
CA GLU A 62 18.71 5.11 12.63
C GLU A 62 17.45 5.61 11.90
N THR A 63 17.55 5.81 10.57
CA THR A 63 16.39 6.21 9.76
C THR A 63 15.35 5.09 9.69
N ALA A 64 15.78 3.84 9.55
CA ALA A 64 14.92 2.67 9.56
C ALA A 64 14.14 2.56 10.88
N GLU A 65 14.84 2.70 12.01
CA GLU A 65 14.25 2.70 13.34
C GLU A 65 13.25 3.86 13.53
N ALA A 66 13.60 5.08 13.13
CA ALA A 66 12.74 6.26 13.30
C ALA A 66 11.49 6.29 12.39
N THR A 67 11.49 5.52 11.28
CA THR A 67 10.41 5.50 10.29
C THR A 67 9.62 4.20 10.26
N GLY A 68 10.09 3.16 10.97
CA GLY A 68 9.51 1.83 10.95
C GLY A 68 9.63 1.11 9.61
N TYR A 69 10.62 1.50 8.79
CA TYR A 69 10.97 0.80 7.56
C TYR A 69 12.20 -0.08 7.79
N SER A 70 12.38 -1.09 6.94
CA SER A 70 13.65 -1.82 6.88
C SER A 70 14.75 -0.95 6.25
N CYS A 71 16.01 -1.25 6.54
CA CYS A 71 17.15 -0.59 5.90
C CYS A 71 17.08 -0.66 4.36
N SER A 72 16.67 -1.81 3.81
CA SER A 72 16.53 -1.99 2.36
C SER A 72 15.43 -1.12 1.75
N GLN A 73 14.31 -0.93 2.47
CA GLN A 73 13.25 -0.01 2.05
C GLN A 73 13.75 1.43 2.04
N VAL A 74 14.49 1.84 3.08
CA VAL A 74 15.11 3.18 3.13
C VAL A 74 16.02 3.40 1.92
N CYS A 75 16.88 2.45 1.58
CA CYS A 75 17.73 2.55 0.38
C CYS A 75 16.93 2.68 -0.92
N ARG A 76 15.87 1.86 -1.08
CA ARG A 76 15.01 1.91 -2.27
C ARG A 76 14.31 3.27 -2.39
N ILE A 77 13.85 3.83 -1.28
CA ILE A 77 13.24 5.15 -1.23
C ILE A 77 14.28 6.20 -1.62
N GLN A 78 15.50 6.16 -1.08
CA GLN A 78 16.57 7.09 -1.48
C GLN A 78 16.85 7.06 -2.99
N ASN A 79 16.98 5.88 -3.58
CA ASN A 79 17.23 5.76 -5.01
C ASN A 79 16.06 6.27 -5.85
N LEU A 80 14.82 5.96 -5.45
CA LEU A 80 13.62 6.42 -6.15
C LEU A 80 13.61 7.95 -6.32
N TYR A 81 13.93 8.72 -5.28
CA TYR A 81 13.91 10.19 -5.38
C TYR A 81 15.18 10.80 -5.96
N LYS A 82 16.31 10.08 -5.97
CA LYS A 82 17.50 10.51 -6.72
C LYS A 82 17.23 10.56 -8.21
N GLU A 83 16.69 9.47 -8.77
CA GLU A 83 16.36 9.35 -10.20
C GLU A 83 15.35 10.40 -10.66
N ASN A 84 14.40 10.79 -9.80
CA ASN A 84 13.41 11.82 -10.10
C ASN A 84 13.98 13.25 -10.07
N THR A 85 15.16 13.48 -9.50
CA THR A 85 15.78 14.82 -9.45
C THR A 85 16.74 15.04 -10.63
N SER A 86 17.17 13.97 -11.30
CA SER A 86 18.10 13.98 -12.43
C SER A 86 17.43 13.90 -13.81
N ASN A 87 16.10 13.91 -13.86
CA ASN A 87 15.29 14.11 -15.06
C ASN A 87 14.66 15.51 -15.02
#